data_AF-A0A6G7K8N7-F1
#
_entry.id   AF-A0A6G7K8N7-F1
#
_cell.length_a   1.000
_cell.length_b   1.000
_cell.length_c   1.000
_cell.angle_alpha   90.00
_cell.angle_beta   90.00
_cell.angle_gamma   90.00
#
_symmetry.space_group_name_H-M   'P 1'
#
loop_
_entity.id
_entity.type
_entity.pdbx_description
1 polymer ?
#
loop_
_entity_poly.entity_id
_entity_poly.type
_entity_poly.pdbx_seq_one_letter_code
_entity_poly.pdbx_strand_id
1 'polypeptide(L)'
;MGTFIISKASTKDSGEQKEEIIQKITSVFEYVKENHRFVKAVTSKNSSYSFHHKFNEILKDHLVGLFESIDGSVPAVYLATALSYAYQGLIQTWIQNDMQESSREMSEYAYQLFHHFETSMFNGQDN
;
A
#
# COMPACT_ATOMS: atom_id res chain seq x y z
N MET A 1 -34.98 -20.02 20.55
CA MET A 1 -33.57 -20.30 20.89
C MET A 1 -32.79 -20.46 19.60
N GLY A 2 -31.91 -19.52 19.26
CA GLY A 2 -31.12 -19.60 18.03
C GLY A 2 -30.22 -18.39 17.82
N THR A 3 -29.28 -18.14 18.74
CA THR A 3 -28.36 -16.98 18.68
C THR A 3 -26.90 -17.41 18.81
N PHE A 4 -26.43 -18.44 18.10
CA PHE A 4 -25.04 -18.90 18.32
C PHE A 4 -24.19 -19.25 17.09
N ILE A 5 -24.58 -18.87 15.87
CA ILE A 5 -23.80 -19.26 14.67
C ILE A 5 -23.08 -18.09 13.96
N ILE A 6 -23.47 -16.82 14.13
CA ILE A 6 -22.86 -15.73 13.34
C ILE A 6 -21.47 -15.30 13.87
N SER A 7 -21.10 -15.64 15.12
CA SER A 7 -19.88 -15.10 15.74
C SER A 7 -18.56 -15.78 15.34
N LYS A 8 -18.57 -16.94 14.65
CA LYS A 8 -17.32 -17.68 14.35
C LYS A 8 -16.80 -17.54 12.92
N ALA A 9 -17.59 -17.00 11.99
CA ALA A 9 -17.12 -16.72 10.63
C ALA A 9 -16.39 -15.38 10.51
N SER A 10 -16.70 -14.40 11.38
CA SER A 10 -16.19 -13.03 11.26
C SER A 10 -14.78 -12.81 11.82
N THR A 11 -14.21 -13.74 12.57
CA THR A 11 -12.90 -13.56 13.24
C THR A 11 -11.76 -14.34 12.61
N LYS A 12 -12.05 -15.33 11.75
CA LYS A 12 -11.04 -16.06 11.00
C LYS A 12 -10.67 -15.34 9.68
N ASP A 13 -11.62 -14.59 9.13
CA ASP A 13 -11.58 -14.00 7.78
C ASP A 13 -10.75 -12.71 7.68
N SER A 14 -10.86 -11.80 8.66
CA SER A 14 -10.18 -10.48 8.60
C SER A 14 -8.69 -10.50 8.96
N GLY A 15 -8.30 -11.36 9.91
CA GLY A 15 -6.90 -11.50 10.32
C GLY A 15 -6.05 -12.23 9.29
N GLU A 16 -6.60 -13.27 8.66
CA GLU A 16 -5.93 -14.07 7.63
C GLU A 16 -5.79 -13.27 6.33
N GLN A 17 -6.83 -12.51 5.94
CA GLN A 17 -6.77 -11.61 4.79
C GLN A 17 -5.79 -10.45 4.98
N LYS A 18 -5.75 -9.83 6.18
CA LYS A 18 -4.74 -8.81 6.53
C LYS A 18 -3.33 -9.37 6.36
N GLU A 19 -3.08 -10.56 6.90
CA GLU A 19 -1.75 -11.20 6.83
C GLU A 19 -1.35 -11.52 5.40
N GLU A 20 -2.29 -12.00 4.56
CA GLU A 20 -2.04 -12.23 3.14
C GLU A 20 -1.64 -10.94 2.40
N ILE A 21 -2.33 -9.83 2.68
CA ILE A 21 -2.01 -8.52 2.08
C ILE A 21 -0.62 -8.07 2.54
N ILE A 22 -0.32 -8.16 3.84
CA ILE A 22 1.00 -7.78 4.38
C ILE A 22 2.10 -8.64 3.75
N GLN A 23 1.88 -9.93 3.54
CA GLN A 23 2.85 -10.81 2.89
C GLN A 23 3.09 -10.42 1.43
N LYS A 24 2.05 -10.11 0.65
CA LYS A 24 2.20 -9.61 -0.73
C LYS A 24 3.00 -8.31 -0.78
N ILE A 25 2.74 -7.39 0.14
CA ILE A 25 3.51 -6.14 0.26
C ILE A 25 4.96 -6.44 0.68
N THR A 26 5.17 -7.43 1.56
CA THR A 26 6.50 -7.85 2.02
C THR A 26 7.39 -8.28 0.85
N SER A 27 6.84 -9.07 -0.09
CA SER A 27 7.58 -9.48 -1.29
C SER A 27 8.05 -8.29 -2.13
N VAL A 28 7.29 -7.18 -2.16
CA VAL A 28 7.71 -5.95 -2.85
C VAL A 28 8.89 -5.31 -2.13
N PHE A 29 8.83 -5.16 -0.81
CA PHE A 29 9.94 -4.58 -0.04
C PHE A 29 11.18 -5.48 -0.02
N GLU A 30 11.02 -6.80 -0.03
CA GLU A 30 12.13 -7.75 -0.22
C GLU A 30 12.81 -7.55 -1.57
N TYR A 31 12.04 -7.49 -2.66
CA TYR A 31 12.59 -7.19 -3.98
C TYR A 31 13.35 -5.86 -4.00
N VAL A 32 12.78 -4.82 -3.39
CA VAL A 32 13.45 -3.52 -3.28
C VAL A 32 14.76 -3.62 -2.49
N LYS A 33 14.77 -4.37 -1.38
CA LYS A 33 15.97 -4.57 -0.54
C LYS A 33 17.07 -5.32 -1.27
N GLU A 34 16.72 -6.41 -1.94
CA GLU A 34 17.64 -7.20 -2.75
C GLU A 34 18.26 -6.37 -3.88
N ASN A 35 17.47 -5.46 -4.46
CA ASN A 35 17.86 -4.62 -5.59
C ASN A 35 18.18 -3.16 -5.20
N HIS A 36 18.43 -2.88 -3.91
CA HIS A 36 18.42 -1.51 -3.38
C HIS A 36 19.43 -0.58 -4.06
N ARG A 37 20.58 -1.06 -4.53
CA ARG A 37 21.55 -0.24 -5.28
C ARG A 37 20.97 0.27 -6.59
N PHE A 38 20.30 -0.61 -7.32
CA PHE A 38 19.61 -0.26 -8.55
C PHE A 38 18.45 0.70 -8.24
N VAL A 39 17.58 0.33 -7.29
CA VAL A 39 16.43 1.16 -6.91
C VAL A 39 16.88 2.55 -6.46
N LYS A 40 17.90 2.64 -5.58
CA LYS A 40 18.50 3.92 -5.14
C LYS A 40 19.03 4.75 -6.28
N ALA A 41 19.68 4.13 -7.27
CA ALA A 41 20.20 4.86 -8.43
C ALA A 41 19.06 5.44 -9.28
N VAL A 42 18.03 4.64 -9.58
CA VAL A 42 16.91 5.04 -10.43
C VAL A 42 15.89 5.94 -9.72
N THR A 43 15.84 5.95 -8.39
CA THR A 43 15.00 6.87 -7.61
C THR A 43 15.79 8.05 -7.03
N SER A 44 17.07 8.22 -7.37
CA SER A 44 17.86 9.34 -6.87
C SER A 44 17.40 10.66 -7.47
N LYS A 45 17.70 11.77 -6.81
CA LYS A 45 17.44 13.14 -7.33
C LYS A 45 18.08 13.39 -8.71
N ASN A 46 19.14 12.65 -9.04
CA ASN A 46 19.85 12.74 -10.31
C ASN A 46 19.33 11.75 -11.36
N SER A 47 18.33 10.94 -11.02
CA SER A 47 17.68 10.05 -11.98
C SER A 47 16.85 10.85 -12.99
N SER A 48 16.49 10.20 -14.11
CA SER A 48 15.60 10.85 -15.07
C SER A 48 14.23 11.09 -14.41
N TYR A 49 13.70 12.31 -14.54
CA TYR A 49 12.32 12.64 -14.11
C TYR A 49 11.29 11.62 -14.64
N SER A 50 11.53 11.11 -15.86
CA SER A 50 10.69 10.11 -16.50
C SER A 50 10.61 8.78 -15.74
N PHE A 51 11.62 8.41 -14.96
CA PHE A 51 11.60 7.17 -14.18
C PHE A 51 10.61 7.28 -13.03
N HIS A 52 10.66 8.36 -12.26
CA HIS A 52 9.70 8.61 -11.17
C HIS A 52 8.27 8.63 -11.68
N HIS A 53 8.04 9.23 -12.85
CA HIS A 53 6.72 9.25 -13.46
C HIS A 53 6.25 7.84 -13.86
N LYS A 54 7.07 7.10 -14.62
CA LYS A 54 6.75 5.73 -15.05
C LYS A 54 6.56 4.76 -13.88
N PHE A 55 7.36 4.90 -12.83
CA PHE A 55 7.23 4.09 -11.64
C PHE A 55 5.87 4.31 -10.96
N ASN A 56 5.43 5.58 -10.86
CA ASN A 56 4.08 5.87 -10.36
C ASN A 56 2.99 5.39 -11.31
N GLU A 57 3.17 5.46 -12.63
CA GLU A 57 2.15 4.94 -13.55
C GLU A 57 1.94 3.44 -13.35
N ILE A 58 3.02 2.68 -13.20
CA ILE A 58 2.94 1.24 -12.90
C ILE A 58 2.20 1.00 -11.58
N LEU A 59 2.59 1.69 -10.51
CA LEU A 59 1.93 1.57 -9.20
C LEU A 59 0.44 1.94 -9.28
N LYS A 60 0.11 3.07 -9.91
CA LYS A 60 -1.26 3.55 -10.13
C LYS A 60 -2.09 2.52 -10.90
N ASP A 61 -1.57 1.95 -11.98
CA ASP A 61 -2.29 0.98 -12.80
C ASP A 61 -2.59 -0.31 -12.02
N HIS A 62 -1.70 -0.73 -11.12
CA HIS A 62 -1.96 -1.84 -10.21
C HIS A 62 -2.95 -1.50 -9.09
N LEU A 63 -3.00 -0.24 -8.66
CA LEU A 63 -3.88 0.22 -7.58
C LEU A 63 -5.28 0.58 -8.06
N VAL A 64 -5.45 1.03 -9.31
CA VAL A 64 -6.75 1.55 -9.79
C VAL A 64 -7.86 0.50 -9.68
N GLY A 65 -7.56 -0.77 -9.98
CA GLY A 65 -8.51 -1.87 -9.85
C GLY A 65 -8.95 -2.16 -8.40
N LEU A 66 -8.15 -1.76 -7.40
CA LEU A 66 -8.55 -1.86 -5.99
C LEU A 66 -9.60 -0.80 -5.61
N PHE A 67 -9.63 0.32 -6.34
CA PHE A 67 -10.52 1.45 -6.08
C PHE A 67 -11.74 1.49 -6.99
N GLU A 68 -11.77 0.74 -8.09
CA GLU A 68 -12.95 0.64 -8.98
C GLU A 68 -14.18 0.06 -8.29
N SER A 69 -13.99 -0.82 -7.30
CA SER A 69 -15.07 -1.40 -6.50
C SER A 69 -15.49 -0.56 -5.30
N ILE A 70 -14.81 0.55 -5.03
CA ILE A 70 -15.06 1.39 -3.86
C ILE A 70 -15.99 2.53 -4.28
N ASP A 71 -17.22 2.50 -3.76
CA ASP A 71 -18.21 3.56 -3.99
C ASP A 71 -17.80 4.81 -3.20
N GLY A 72 -17.64 5.95 -3.88
CA GLY A 72 -17.01 7.13 -3.28
C GLY A 72 -17.19 8.40 -4.08
N SER A 73 -17.10 9.54 -3.39
CA SER A 73 -17.20 10.88 -3.99
C SER A 73 -15.96 11.27 -4.83
N VAL A 74 -14.87 10.51 -4.72
CA VAL A 74 -13.60 10.77 -5.41
C VAL A 74 -13.36 9.68 -6.46
N PRO A 75 -13.12 10.05 -7.75
CA PRO A 75 -12.85 9.05 -8.78
C PRO A 75 -11.62 8.19 -8.49
N ALA A 76 -11.72 6.88 -8.74
CA ALA A 76 -10.71 5.86 -8.47
C ALA A 76 -9.29 6.24 -8.95
N VAL A 77 -9.18 6.88 -10.11
CA VAL A 77 -7.90 7.32 -10.68
C VAL A 77 -7.14 8.30 -9.78
N TYR A 78 -7.84 9.19 -9.08
CA TYR A 78 -7.21 10.17 -8.18
C TYR A 78 -6.76 9.51 -6.88
N LEU A 79 -7.55 8.57 -6.34
CA LEU A 79 -7.20 7.77 -5.16
C LEU A 79 -5.98 6.89 -5.43
N ALA A 80 -5.99 6.16 -6.55
CA ALA A 80 -4.88 5.33 -6.99
C ALA A 80 -3.60 6.15 -7.19
N THR A 81 -3.72 7.34 -7.78
CA THR A 81 -2.60 8.26 -7.95
C THR A 81 -2.03 8.70 -6.60
N ALA A 82 -2.88 9.13 -5.66
CA ALA A 82 -2.43 9.57 -4.34
C ALA A 82 -1.70 8.46 -3.57
N LEU A 83 -2.27 7.26 -3.53
CA LEU A 83 -1.67 6.12 -2.84
C LEU A 83 -0.37 5.67 -3.51
N SER A 84 -0.29 5.69 -4.84
CA SER A 84 0.95 5.42 -5.59
C SER A 84 2.09 6.33 -5.14
N TYR A 85 1.85 7.63 -5.07
CA TYR A 85 2.85 8.59 -4.61
C TYR A 85 3.22 8.38 -3.14
N ALA A 86 2.27 7.99 -2.29
CA ALA A 86 2.52 7.70 -0.89
C ALA A 86 3.44 6.47 -0.72
N TYR A 87 3.20 5.39 -1.46
CA TYR A 87 4.06 4.21 -1.49
C TYR A 87 5.44 4.49 -2.08
N GLN A 88 5.52 5.31 -3.14
CA GLN A 88 6.81 5.77 -3.63
C GLN A 88 7.59 6.51 -2.53
N GLY A 89 6.94 7.39 -1.78
CA GLY A 89 7.56 8.14 -0.67
C GLY A 89 8.08 7.23 0.45
N LEU A 90 7.30 6.21 0.83
CA LEU A 90 7.71 5.17 1.78
C LEU A 90 9.00 4.46 1.32
N ILE A 91 9.01 3.98 0.07
CA ILE A 91 10.17 3.26 -0.50
C ILE A 91 11.40 4.18 -0.56
N GLN A 92 11.24 5.42 -1.02
CA GLN A 92 12.34 6.37 -1.12
C GLN A 92 12.94 6.70 0.25
N THR A 93 12.08 6.96 1.23
CA THR A 93 12.52 7.27 2.61
C THR A 93 13.27 6.10 3.22
N TRP A 94 12.76 4.88 3.06
CA TRP A 94 13.40 3.66 3.54
C TRP A 94 14.80 3.47 2.94
N ILE A 95 14.95 3.66 1.63
CA ILE A 95 16.24 3.57 0.93
C ILE A 95 17.22 4.68 1.37
N GLN A 96 16.72 5.89 1.64
CA GLN A 96 17.53 7.01 2.10
C GLN A 96 18.04 6.81 3.53
N ASN A 97 17.26 6.13 4.36
CA ASN A 97 17.61 5.77 5.73
C ASN A 97 18.37 4.43 5.83
N ASP A 98 19.07 4.03 4.75
CA ASP A 98 19.85 2.79 4.67
C ASP A 98 19.07 1.50 5.02
N MET A 99 17.74 1.53 4.82
CA MET A 99 16.83 0.42 5.05
C MET A 99 16.94 -0.17 6.47
N GLN A 100 16.88 0.69 7.49
CA GLN A 100 16.97 0.30 8.90
C GLN A 100 15.86 -0.69 9.31
N GLU A 101 14.64 -0.47 8.83
CA GLU A 101 13.49 -1.35 9.07
C GLU A 101 13.57 -2.61 8.21
N SER A 102 12.99 -3.70 8.71
CA SER A 102 12.78 -4.91 7.92
C SER A 102 11.71 -4.72 6.84
N SER A 103 11.77 -5.54 5.79
CA SER A 103 10.73 -5.55 4.73
C SER A 103 9.33 -5.80 5.31
N ARG A 104 9.25 -6.58 6.38
CA ARG A 104 8.00 -6.86 7.10
C ARG A 104 7.45 -5.62 7.80
N GLU A 105 8.29 -4.91 8.55
CA GLU A 105 7.87 -3.66 9.23
C GLU A 105 7.39 -2.61 8.21
N MET A 106 8.12 -2.45 7.11
CA MET A 106 7.72 -1.54 6.02
C MET A 106 6.37 -1.92 5.41
N SER A 107 6.08 -3.21 5.32
CA SER A 107 4.80 -3.72 4.81
C SER A 107 3.66 -3.46 5.76
N GLU A 108 3.91 -3.58 7.07
CA GLU A 108 2.93 -3.23 8.10
C GLU A 108 2.64 -1.73 8.08
N TYR A 109 3.64 -0.88 7.88
CA TYR A 109 3.43 0.57 7.73
C TYR A 109 2.63 0.90 6.46
N ALA A 110 2.95 0.28 5.33
CA ALA A 110 2.23 0.48 4.07
C ALA A 110 0.76 0.00 4.16
N TYR A 111 0.51 -1.12 4.84
CA TYR A 111 -0.83 -1.60 5.12
C TYR A 111 -1.61 -0.64 6.03
N GLN A 112 -1.00 -0.18 7.13
CA GLN A 112 -1.63 0.75 8.06
C GLN A 112 -1.97 2.08 7.38
N LEU A 113 -1.08 2.59 6.51
CA LEU A 113 -1.33 3.80 5.74
C LEU A 113 -2.56 3.64 4.83
N PHE A 114 -2.65 2.53 4.10
CA PHE A 114 -3.79 2.22 3.25
C PHE A 114 -5.09 2.10 4.04
N HIS A 115 -5.07 1.31 5.12
CA HIS A 115 -6.25 1.11 5.97
C HIS A 115 -6.72 2.42 6.60
N HIS A 116 -5.80 3.29 7.04
CA HIS A 116 -6.14 4.61 7.55
C HIS A 116 -6.76 5.49 6.46
N PHE A 117 -6.19 5.48 5.26
CA PHE A 117 -6.71 6.21 4.11
C PHE A 117 -8.13 5.76 3.75
N GLU A 118 -8.36 4.44 3.65
CA GLU A 118 -9.69 3.87 3.39
C GLU A 118 -10.69 4.25 4.49
N THR A 119 -10.34 4.03 5.76
CA THR A 119 -11.27 4.29 6.88
C THR A 119 -11.64 5.78 6.97
N SER A 120 -10.68 6.68 6.80
CA SER A 120 -10.91 8.13 6.86
C SER A 120 -11.72 8.66 5.68
N MET A 121 -11.57 8.07 4.49
CA MET A 121 -12.26 8.52 3.28
C MET A 121 -13.68 7.97 3.16
N PHE A 122 -13.93 6.75 3.62
CA PHE A 122 -15.20 6.05 3.37
C PHE A 122 -16.07 5.85 4.61
N ASN A 123 -15.50 5.83 5.83
CA ASN A 123 -16.25 5.65 7.07
C ASN A 123 -16.45 6.98 7.85
N GLY A 124 -16.08 8.12 7.26
CA GLY A 124 -16.18 9.46 7.87
C GLY A 124 -17.53 10.16 7.74
N GLN A 125 -18.64 9.47 7.44
CA GLN A 125 -19.98 10.06 7.26
C GLN A 125 -20.92 9.91 8.47
N ASP A 126 -20.45 9.38 9.60
CA ASP A 126 -21.24 9.33 10.84
C ASP A 126 -20.63 10.24 11.92
N ASN A 127 -20.88 11.56 11.79
CA ASN A 127 -20.98 12.52 12.91
C ASN A 127 -21.59 13.85 12.44
#